data_AF-A0A645HVB3-F1
#
_entry.id   AF-A0A645HVB3-F1
#
_cell.length_a   1.000
_cell.length_b   1.000
_cell.length_c   1.000
_cell.angle_alpha   90.00
_cell.angle_beta   90.00
_cell.angle_gamma   90.00
#
_symmetry.space_group_name_H-M   'P 1'
#
loop_
_entity.id
_entity.type
_entity.pdbx_description
1 polymer ?
#
loop_
_entity_poly.entity_id
_entity_poly.type
_entity_poly.pdbx_seq_one_letter_code
_entity_poly.pdbx_strand_id
1 'polypeptide(L)'
;MKMFQLQNLRDKKVNFKSELEFQNSIKIINTCINNIDDMYEYFYMYYKNNFSHFRNHLEAMNSLNTHFQLHESSLRNIINLNEYRNSLMIEFSKIELDMNNEISELIKEFDSLGNFTYESDNIGFYNNYYEKFFLMVIESYEQRKKIKEKITKEIRKVYKK
;
A
#
# COMPACT_ATOMS: atom_id res chain seq x y z
N MET A 1 33.42 -38.44 11.71
CA MET A 1 32.11 -38.26 12.39
C MET A 1 31.84 -36.83 12.89
N LYS A 2 32.84 -36.07 13.42
CA LYS A 2 32.64 -34.68 13.88
C LYS A 2 32.29 -33.64 12.78
N MET A 3 32.78 -33.80 11.54
CA MET A 3 32.47 -32.85 10.44
C MET A 3 30.99 -32.86 10.02
N PHE A 4 30.33 -34.02 9.96
CA PHE A 4 28.90 -34.12 9.62
C PHE A 4 27.98 -33.47 10.65
N GLN A 5 28.36 -33.42 11.92
CA GLN A 5 27.58 -32.75 12.97
C GLN A 5 27.70 -31.22 12.89
N LEU A 6 28.87 -30.70 12.53
CA LEU A 6 29.10 -29.26 12.34
C LEU A 6 28.37 -28.69 11.13
N GLN A 7 28.31 -29.46 10.03
CA GLN A 7 27.57 -29.07 8.82
C GLN A 7 26.06 -29.00 9.08
N ASN A 8 25.49 -30.02 9.72
CA ASN A 8 24.08 -30.03 10.14
C ASN A 8 23.70 -28.89 11.10
N LEU A 9 24.59 -28.51 12.02
CA LEU A 9 24.37 -27.37 12.92
C LEU A 9 24.42 -26.03 12.17
N ARG A 10 25.32 -25.90 11.19
CA ARG A 10 25.44 -24.71 10.34
C ARG A 10 24.21 -24.56 9.46
N ASP A 11 23.75 -25.63 8.82
CA ASP A 11 22.58 -25.63 7.94
C ASP A 11 21.30 -25.33 8.73
N LYS A 12 21.13 -25.91 9.92
CA LYS A 12 20.01 -25.56 10.83
C LYS A 12 20.02 -24.10 11.26
N LYS A 13 21.20 -23.53 11.55
CA LYS A 13 21.32 -22.14 11.99
C LYS A 13 21.04 -21.15 10.85
N VAL A 14 21.45 -21.48 9.62
CA VAL A 14 21.12 -20.71 8.42
C VAL A 14 19.62 -20.76 8.16
N ASN A 15 19.01 -21.95 8.22
CA ASN A 15 17.58 -22.14 7.97
C ASN A 15 16.69 -21.46 9.02
N PHE A 16 17.13 -21.43 10.29
CA PHE A 16 16.43 -20.69 11.35
C PHE A 16 16.53 -19.17 11.16
N LYS A 17 17.67 -18.67 10.68
CA LYS A 17 17.87 -17.25 10.41
C LYS A 17 17.00 -16.78 9.24
N SER A 18 16.91 -17.57 8.16
CA SER A 18 16.05 -17.27 7.01
C SER A 18 14.56 -17.32 7.36
N GLU A 19 14.13 -18.27 8.19
CA GLU A 19 12.74 -18.33 8.67
C GLU A 19 12.39 -17.11 9.53
N LEU A 20 13.27 -16.69 10.44
CA LEU A 20 13.04 -15.52 11.28
C LEU A 20 12.99 -14.22 10.44
N GLU A 21 13.87 -14.10 9.45
CA GLU A 21 13.86 -12.98 8.49
C GLU A 21 12.55 -12.95 7.71
N PHE A 22 12.10 -14.09 7.16
CA PHE A 22 10.81 -14.21 6.47
C PHE A 22 9.64 -13.79 7.36
N GLN A 23 9.54 -14.31 8.59
CA GLN A 23 8.47 -13.98 9.52
C GLN A 23 8.45 -12.50 9.90
N ASN A 24 9.62 -11.87 10.05
CA ASN A 24 9.72 -10.44 10.31
C ASN A 24 9.28 -9.61 9.10
N SER A 25 9.71 -9.98 7.90
CA SER A 25 9.27 -9.34 6.66
C SER A 25 7.75 -9.42 6.47
N ILE A 26 7.14 -10.57 6.73
CA ILE A 26 5.66 -10.72 6.68
C ILE A 26 4.97 -9.79 7.69
N LYS A 27 5.52 -9.61 8.90
CA LYS A 27 4.95 -8.68 9.90
C LYS A 27 4.99 -7.24 9.41
N ILE A 28 6.11 -6.84 8.82
CA ILE A 28 6.30 -5.50 8.26
C ILE A 28 5.35 -5.28 7.08
N ILE A 29 5.27 -6.22 6.14
CA ILE A 29 4.31 -6.19 5.02
C ILE A 29 2.87 -6.01 5.51
N ASN A 30 2.45 -6.82 6.50
CA ASN A 30 1.11 -6.70 7.07
C ASN A 30 0.88 -5.31 7.72
N THR A 31 1.89 -4.75 8.37
CA THR A 31 1.83 -3.41 8.95
C THR A 31 1.70 -2.33 7.86
N CYS A 32 2.52 -2.41 6.81
CA CYS A 32 2.45 -1.50 5.67
C CYS A 32 1.08 -1.54 4.98
N ILE A 33 0.53 -2.74 4.74
CA ILE A 33 -0.80 -2.90 4.14
C ILE A 33 -1.89 -2.23 4.99
N ASN A 34 -1.85 -2.41 6.31
CA ASN A 34 -2.81 -1.75 7.20
C ASN A 34 -2.66 -0.22 7.15
N ASN A 35 -1.44 0.30 7.23
CA ASN A 35 -1.19 1.74 7.16
C ASN A 35 -1.64 2.34 5.81
N ILE A 36 -1.41 1.64 4.71
CA ILE A 36 -1.84 2.04 3.36
C ILE A 36 -3.38 2.06 3.29
N ASP A 37 -4.04 1.01 3.77
CA ASP A 37 -5.50 0.90 3.77
C ASP A 37 -6.16 1.99 4.64
N ASP A 38 -5.62 2.24 5.84
CA ASP A 38 -6.10 3.30 6.74
C ASP A 38 -5.94 4.69 6.11
N MET A 39 -4.85 4.92 5.37
CA MET A 39 -4.64 6.16 4.63
C MET A 39 -5.62 6.31 3.46
N TYR A 40 -5.90 5.25 2.72
CA TYR A 40 -6.91 5.28 1.66
C TYR A 40 -8.32 5.51 2.20
N GLU A 41 -8.68 4.88 3.34
CA GLU A 41 -9.94 5.13 4.04
C GLU A 41 -10.03 6.59 4.50
N TYR A 42 -8.95 7.14 5.05
CA TYR A 42 -8.86 8.57 5.39
C TYR A 42 -9.14 9.45 4.17
N PHE A 43 -8.49 9.20 3.03
CA PHE A 43 -8.70 10.02 1.82
C PHE A 43 -10.10 9.85 1.22
N TYR A 44 -10.67 8.65 1.29
CA TYR A 44 -12.04 8.40 0.86
C TYR A 44 -13.04 9.19 1.71
N MET A 45 -12.90 9.13 3.03
CA MET A 45 -13.76 9.88 3.95
C MET A 45 -13.54 11.38 3.84
N TYR A 46 -12.30 11.81 3.67
CA TYR A 46 -11.96 13.20 3.39
C TYR A 46 -12.66 13.71 2.13
N TYR A 47 -12.58 12.94 1.04
CA TYR A 47 -13.26 13.31 -0.20
C TYR A 47 -14.77 13.39 -0.01
N LYS A 48 -15.36 12.39 0.66
CA LYS A 48 -16.79 12.38 0.96
C LYS A 48 -17.24 13.62 1.73
N ASN A 49 -16.52 13.97 2.79
CA ASN A 49 -16.90 15.08 3.67
C ASN A 49 -16.74 16.45 3.01
N ASN A 50 -15.75 16.61 2.12
CA ASN A 50 -15.40 17.91 1.56
C ASN A 50 -15.91 18.14 0.14
N PHE A 51 -16.16 17.08 -0.64
CA PHE A 51 -16.40 17.20 -2.07
C PHE A 51 -17.58 16.40 -2.63
N SER A 52 -18.20 15.50 -1.85
CA SER A 52 -19.33 14.69 -2.37
C SER A 52 -20.61 15.48 -2.69
N HIS A 53 -20.70 16.72 -2.22
CA HIS A 53 -21.85 17.59 -2.46
C HIS A 53 -21.79 18.32 -3.81
N PHE A 54 -20.64 18.30 -4.50
CA PHE A 54 -20.51 18.85 -5.85
C PHE A 54 -21.19 17.95 -6.88
N ARG A 55 -21.68 18.54 -7.98
CA ARG A 55 -22.43 17.78 -9.00
C ARG A 55 -21.53 16.92 -9.87
N ASN A 56 -20.25 17.27 -9.97
CA ASN A 56 -19.25 16.58 -10.77
C ASN A 56 -17.84 16.84 -10.20
N HIS A 57 -16.87 16.04 -10.66
CA HIS A 57 -15.47 16.14 -10.22
C HIS A 57 -14.82 17.48 -10.58
N LEU A 58 -15.18 18.10 -11.71
CA LEU A 58 -14.62 19.38 -12.12
C LEU A 58 -14.95 20.49 -11.12
N GLU A 59 -16.21 20.57 -10.66
CA GLU A 59 -16.63 21.50 -9.62
C GLU A 59 -15.87 21.27 -8.30
N ALA A 60 -15.71 20.02 -7.89
CA ALA A 60 -14.95 19.66 -6.70
C ALA A 60 -13.48 20.11 -6.79
N MET A 61 -12.83 19.88 -7.92
CA MET A 61 -11.43 20.26 -8.12
C MET A 61 -11.24 21.77 -8.23
N ASN A 62 -12.18 22.48 -8.87
CA ASN A 62 -12.17 23.95 -8.89
C ASN A 62 -12.28 24.52 -7.47
N SER A 63 -13.13 23.93 -6.62
CA SER A 63 -13.24 24.33 -5.21
C SER A 63 -11.95 24.04 -4.44
N LEU A 64 -11.36 22.85 -4.63
CA LEU A 64 -10.10 22.46 -4.01
C LEU A 64 -8.98 23.44 -4.39
N ASN A 65 -8.86 23.80 -5.66
CA ASN A 65 -7.85 24.74 -6.13
C ASN A 65 -8.07 26.16 -5.58
N THR A 66 -9.32 26.62 -5.54
CA THR A 66 -9.68 27.95 -5.02
C THR A 66 -9.37 28.07 -3.53
N HIS A 67 -9.57 26.98 -2.77
CA HIS A 67 -9.42 26.96 -1.31
C HIS A 67 -8.28 26.06 -0.84
N PHE A 68 -7.22 25.93 -1.65
CA PHE A 68 -6.16 24.94 -1.45
C PHE A 68 -5.55 24.97 -0.03
N GLN A 69 -5.37 26.16 0.54
CA GLN A 69 -4.81 26.33 1.89
C GLN A 69 -5.60 25.62 2.99
N LEU A 70 -6.93 25.45 2.82
CA LEU A 70 -7.77 24.69 3.76
C LEU A 70 -7.54 23.18 3.65
N HIS A 71 -7.07 22.72 2.50
CA HIS A 71 -6.90 21.32 2.14
C HIS A 71 -5.44 20.85 2.26
N GLU A 72 -4.49 21.77 2.21
CA GLU A 72 -3.06 21.52 2.09
C GLU A 72 -2.53 20.51 3.12
N SER A 73 -2.91 20.64 4.40
CA SER A 73 -2.45 19.72 5.46
C SER A 73 -2.86 18.28 5.20
N SER A 74 -4.09 18.07 4.71
CA SER A 74 -4.62 16.75 4.39
C SER A 74 -3.95 16.20 3.13
N LEU A 75 -3.75 17.04 2.11
CA LEU A 75 -3.12 16.66 0.85
C LEU A 75 -1.63 16.33 1.01
N ARG A 76 -0.92 16.98 1.94
CA ARG A 76 0.47 16.66 2.29
C ARG A 76 0.64 15.22 2.79
N ASN A 77 -0.39 14.63 3.40
CA ASN A 77 -0.34 13.23 3.85
C ASN A 77 -0.23 12.21 2.70
N ILE A 78 -0.42 12.61 1.44
CA ILE A 78 -0.19 11.73 0.29
C ILE A 78 1.30 11.30 0.23
N ILE A 79 2.22 12.12 0.74
CA ILE A 79 3.64 11.75 0.86
C ILE A 79 3.79 10.51 1.76
N ASN A 80 3.16 10.50 2.93
CA ASN A 80 3.22 9.37 3.86
C ASN A 80 2.64 8.09 3.23
N LEU A 81 1.54 8.22 2.47
CA LEU A 81 0.97 7.11 1.71
C LEU A 81 2.00 6.52 0.72
N ASN A 82 2.70 7.37 -0.04
CA ASN A 82 3.72 6.94 -0.98
C ASN A 82 4.91 6.29 -0.27
N GLU A 83 5.32 6.78 0.90
CA GLU A 83 6.38 6.18 1.73
C GLU A 83 5.99 4.78 2.23
N TYR A 84 4.75 4.58 2.65
CA TYR A 84 4.26 3.26 3.06
C TYR A 84 4.19 2.29 1.88
N ARG A 85 3.74 2.73 0.71
CA ARG A 85 3.75 1.91 -0.51
C ARG A 85 5.16 1.52 -0.93
N ASN A 86 6.11 2.46 -0.89
CA ASN A 86 7.51 2.16 -1.17
C ASN A 86 8.08 1.15 -0.16
N SER A 87 7.79 1.35 1.13
CA SER A 87 8.22 0.43 2.20
C SER A 87 7.64 -0.98 2.02
N LEU A 88 6.37 -1.09 1.61
CA LEU A 88 5.72 -2.36 1.26
C LEU A 88 6.50 -3.06 0.15
N MET A 89 6.77 -2.37 -0.96
CA MET A 89 7.42 -2.99 -2.12
C MET A 89 8.88 -3.35 -1.87
N ILE A 90 9.61 -2.53 -1.10
CA ILE A 90 10.96 -2.87 -0.64
C ILE A 90 10.94 -4.15 0.19
N GLU A 91 10.06 -4.23 1.19
CA GLU A 91 10.00 -5.40 2.07
C GLU A 91 9.53 -6.65 1.32
N PHE A 92 8.53 -6.49 0.45
CA PHE A 92 8.02 -7.56 -0.40
C PHE A 92 9.11 -8.14 -1.30
N SER A 93 9.93 -7.31 -1.95
CA SER A 93 11.00 -7.76 -2.83
C SER A 93 12.05 -8.63 -2.14
N LYS A 94 12.23 -8.50 -0.82
CA LYS A 94 13.19 -9.30 -0.05
C LYS A 94 12.78 -10.77 0.05
N ILE A 95 11.48 -11.04 0.05
CA ILE A 95 10.91 -12.36 0.35
C ILE A 95 9.98 -12.88 -0.75
N GLU A 96 9.84 -12.16 -1.86
CA GLU A 96 8.92 -12.50 -2.95
C GLU A 96 9.14 -13.94 -3.47
N LEU A 97 10.40 -14.36 -3.61
CA LEU A 97 10.76 -15.69 -4.11
C LEU A 97 10.45 -16.82 -3.11
N ASP A 98 10.43 -16.50 -1.82
CA ASP A 98 10.14 -17.46 -0.74
C ASP A 98 8.65 -17.46 -0.35
N MET A 99 7.89 -16.49 -0.86
CA MET A 99 6.48 -16.32 -0.56
C MET A 99 5.60 -17.21 -1.45
N ASN A 100 4.48 -17.68 -0.91
CA ASN A 100 3.44 -18.34 -1.72
C ASN A 100 2.93 -17.38 -2.82
N ASN A 101 2.85 -17.88 -4.06
CA ASN A 101 2.31 -17.18 -5.23
C ASN A 101 0.97 -16.48 -4.96
N GLU A 102 0.04 -17.10 -4.23
CA GLU A 102 -1.27 -16.50 -3.92
C GLU A 102 -1.12 -15.20 -3.11
N ILE A 103 -0.24 -15.18 -2.10
CA ILE A 103 0.00 -13.96 -1.30
C ILE A 103 0.74 -12.91 -2.14
N SER A 104 1.71 -13.35 -2.94
CA SER A 104 2.49 -12.50 -3.84
C SER A 104 1.59 -11.77 -4.86
N GLU A 105 0.66 -12.50 -5.48
CA GLU A 105 -0.32 -11.94 -6.42
C GLU A 105 -1.26 -10.95 -5.73
N LEU A 106 -1.78 -11.29 -4.55
CA LEU A 106 -2.65 -10.38 -3.79
C LEU A 106 -1.95 -9.08 -3.38
N ILE A 107 -0.68 -9.14 -2.97
CA ILE A 107 0.10 -7.94 -2.62
C ILE A 107 0.30 -7.04 -3.84
N LYS A 108 0.64 -7.63 -5.00
CA LYS A 108 0.77 -6.89 -6.27
C LYS A 108 -0.55 -6.27 -6.70
N GLU A 109 -1.64 -7.02 -6.59
CA GLU A 109 -2.99 -6.52 -6.89
C GLU A 109 -3.33 -5.35 -5.97
N PHE A 110 -3.10 -5.48 -4.66
CA PHE A 110 -3.33 -4.42 -3.67
C PHE A 110 -2.55 -3.13 -3.98
N ASP A 111 -1.25 -3.24 -4.28
CA ASP A 111 -0.44 -2.08 -4.65
C ASP A 111 -0.93 -1.45 -5.97
N SER A 112 -1.28 -2.28 -6.95
CA SER A 112 -1.75 -1.80 -8.27
C SER A 112 -3.02 -0.96 -8.19
N LEU A 113 -3.90 -1.22 -7.22
CA LEU A 113 -5.09 -0.41 -6.98
C LEU A 113 -4.77 1.02 -6.53
N GLY A 114 -3.55 1.28 -6.09
CA GLY A 114 -3.06 2.62 -5.78
C GLY A 114 -2.50 3.40 -6.97
N ASN A 115 -2.42 2.78 -8.14
CA ASN A 115 -1.82 3.40 -9.33
C ASN A 115 -2.82 4.26 -10.08
N PHE A 116 -2.38 5.44 -10.49
CA PHE A 116 -3.12 6.35 -11.34
C PHE A 116 -2.16 7.15 -12.19
N THR A 117 -2.65 7.63 -13.33
CA THR A 117 -1.91 8.53 -14.23
C THR A 117 -2.56 9.90 -14.19
N TYR A 118 -1.72 10.93 -14.18
CA TYR A 118 -2.13 12.33 -14.20
C TYR A 118 -1.33 13.09 -15.26
N GLU A 119 -1.88 14.23 -15.66
CA GLU A 119 -1.31 15.12 -16.65
C GLU A 119 -0.95 16.45 -15.98
N SER A 120 0.18 17.01 -16.41
CA SER A 120 0.67 18.31 -15.97
C SER A 120 1.39 18.96 -17.14
N ASP A 121 1.13 20.24 -17.38
CA ASP A 121 1.84 21.03 -18.38
C ASP A 121 3.25 21.49 -17.91
N ASN A 122 3.60 21.19 -16.65
CA ASN A 122 4.86 21.54 -15.98
C ASN A 122 5.16 23.04 -15.86
N ILE A 123 4.24 23.90 -16.33
CA ILE A 123 4.32 25.36 -16.24
C ILE A 123 3.22 25.94 -15.34
N GLY A 124 2.29 25.09 -14.88
CA GLY A 124 1.33 25.38 -13.82
C GLY A 124 -0.06 25.81 -14.28
N PHE A 125 -0.35 25.83 -15.60
CA PHE A 125 -1.70 26.17 -16.08
C PHE A 125 -2.65 24.96 -16.06
N TYR A 126 -2.12 23.74 -16.10
CA TYR A 126 -2.89 22.52 -16.02
C TYR A 126 -2.16 21.44 -15.22
N ASN A 127 -2.80 20.94 -14.17
CA ASN A 127 -2.36 19.81 -13.37
C ASN A 127 -3.57 19.12 -12.75
N ASN A 128 -3.86 17.88 -13.15
CA ASN A 128 -5.01 17.11 -12.66
C ASN A 128 -4.65 16.04 -11.59
N TYR A 129 -3.49 16.18 -10.93
CA TYR A 129 -2.99 15.20 -9.96
C TYR A 129 -4.03 14.83 -8.89
N TYR A 130 -4.60 15.81 -8.19
CA TYR A 130 -5.56 15.54 -7.11
C TYR A 130 -6.86 14.94 -7.63
N GLU A 131 -7.30 15.33 -8.82
CA GLU A 131 -8.48 14.75 -9.47
C GLU A 131 -8.28 13.25 -9.68
N LYS A 132 -7.18 12.89 -10.35
CA LYS A 132 -6.86 11.50 -10.66
C LYS A 132 -6.57 10.68 -9.43
N PHE A 133 -5.96 11.28 -8.41
CA PHE A 133 -5.78 10.66 -7.11
C PHE A 133 -7.13 10.30 -6.48
N PHE A 134 -8.04 11.27 -6.32
CA PHE A 134 -9.32 11.00 -5.66
C PHE A 134 -10.23 10.07 -6.45
N LEU A 135 -10.23 10.16 -7.77
CA LEU A 135 -10.92 9.19 -8.63
C LEU A 135 -10.43 7.76 -8.35
N MET A 136 -9.11 7.54 -8.36
CA MET A 136 -8.54 6.24 -8.02
C MET A 136 -8.95 5.79 -6.61
N VAL A 137 -8.91 6.67 -5.60
CA VAL A 137 -9.31 6.31 -4.23
C VAL A 137 -10.76 5.82 -4.18
N ILE A 138 -11.67 6.52 -4.86
CA ILE A 138 -13.11 6.21 -4.85
C ILE A 138 -13.39 4.92 -5.63
N GLU A 139 -12.84 4.80 -6.84
CA GLU A 139 -13.10 3.68 -7.74
C GLU A 139 -12.55 2.35 -7.19
N SER A 140 -11.43 2.40 -6.49
CA SER A 140 -10.75 1.21 -5.95
C SER A 140 -11.18 0.83 -4.54
N TYR A 141 -11.96 1.67 -3.83
CA TYR A 141 -12.22 1.55 -2.39
C TYR A 141 -12.69 0.15 -1.97
N GLU A 142 -13.78 -0.34 -2.58
CA GLU A 142 -14.38 -1.64 -2.24
C GLU A 142 -13.47 -2.82 -2.59
N GLN A 143 -12.77 -2.75 -3.73
CA GLN A 143 -11.87 -3.81 -4.15
C GLN A 143 -10.65 -3.90 -3.22
N ARG A 144 -10.10 -2.76 -2.82
CA ARG A 144 -8.94 -2.67 -1.93
C ARG A 144 -9.21 -3.33 -0.58
N LYS A 145 -10.38 -3.05 0.03
CA LYS A 145 -10.79 -3.67 1.30
C LYS A 145 -10.90 -5.19 1.18
N LYS A 146 -11.51 -5.68 0.09
CA LYS A 146 -11.63 -7.13 -0.17
C LYS A 146 -10.26 -7.79 -0.31
N ILE A 147 -9.32 -7.18 -1.02
CA ILE A 147 -7.97 -7.74 -1.18
C ILE A 147 -7.22 -7.71 0.15
N LYS A 148 -7.28 -6.61 0.92
CA LYS A 148 -6.66 -6.51 2.24
C LYS A 148 -7.12 -7.62 3.19
N GLU A 149 -8.43 -7.92 3.20
CA GLU A 149 -8.99 -9.02 3.98
C GLU A 149 -8.43 -10.38 3.55
N LYS A 150 -8.32 -10.62 2.23
CA LYS A 150 -7.71 -11.84 1.70
C LYS A 150 -6.24 -11.96 2.13
N ILE A 151 -5.43 -10.90 1.96
CA ILE A 151 -4.03 -10.90 2.37
C ILE A 151 -3.90 -11.20 3.87
N THR A 152 -4.70 -10.53 4.70
CA THR A 152 -4.72 -10.73 6.16
C THR A 152 -5.03 -12.18 6.52
N LYS A 153 -6.00 -12.79 5.83
CA LYS A 153 -6.37 -14.19 6.03
C LYS A 153 -5.22 -15.13 5.68
N GLU A 154 -4.55 -14.91 4.54
CA GLU A 154 -3.44 -15.76 4.10
C GLU A 154 -2.20 -15.60 5.00
N ILE A 155 -1.84 -14.36 5.38
CA ILE A 155 -0.76 -14.08 6.32
C ILE A 155 -1.02 -14.79 7.67
N ARG A 156 -2.26 -14.81 8.17
CA ARG A 156 -2.61 -15.55 9.41
C ARG A 156 -2.38 -17.05 9.30
N LYS A 157 -2.45 -17.65 8.11
CA LYS A 157 -2.13 -19.08 7.92
C LYS A 157 -0.63 -19.32 8.06
N VAL A 158 0.20 -18.38 7.64
CA VAL A 158 1.67 -18.44 7.78
C VAL A 158 2.07 -18.48 9.25
N TYR A 159 1.44 -17.68 10.11
CA TYR A 159 1.75 -17.66 11.56
C TYR A 159 1.20 -18.86 12.36
N LYS A 160 0.34 -19.70 11.79
CA LYS A 160 -0.26 -20.87 12.46
C LYS A 160 0.49 -22.17 12.20
N LYS A 161 1.53 -22.15 11.36
CA LYS A 161 2.46 -23.26 11.17
C LYS A 161 3.61 -23.17 12.16
#